data_AF-A0A9D6NUF2-F1
#
_entry.id   AF-A0A9D6NUF2-F1
#
_cell.length_a   1.000
_cell.length_b   1.000
_cell.length_c   1.000
_cell.angle_alpha   90.00
_cell.angle_beta   90.00
_cell.angle_gamma   90.00
#
_symmetry.space_group_name_H-M   'P 1'
#
loop_
_entity.id
_entity.type
_entity.pdbx_description
1 polymer ?
#
loop_
_entity_poly.entity_id
_entity_poly.type
_entity_poly.pdbx_seq_one_letter_code
_entity_poly.pdbx_strand_id
1 'polypeptide(L)'
;MDDPLQRYREAIAKQVHAICWDRNLNPESTVDTEAACRIERFLPHLVEAAKMVGPNKFAEFEAVVVEAVCPSCGGRDAHGVCQTREAAECCLYRYLPLAYEAICGVESGPAGL
;
A
#
# COMPACT_ATOMS: atom_id res chain seq x y z
N MET A 1 7.62 2.79 22.78
CA MET A 1 6.35 2.16 22.37
C MET A 1 6.64 1.47 21.06
N ASP A 2 6.50 0.14 21.00
CA ASP A 2 6.69 -0.62 19.77
C ASP A 2 5.58 -0.29 18.78
N ASP A 3 5.96 0.12 17.57
CA ASP A 3 5.01 0.36 16.48
C ASP A 3 4.70 -0.98 15.79
N PRO A 4 3.46 -1.51 15.89
CA PRO A 4 3.11 -2.80 15.31
C PRO A 4 3.16 -2.82 13.78
N LEU A 5 3.21 -1.66 13.13
CA LEU A 5 3.28 -1.53 11.68
C LEU A 5 4.72 -1.52 11.14
N GLN A 6 5.71 -1.34 12.01
CA GLN A 6 7.12 -1.14 11.64
C GLN A 6 7.64 -2.25 10.71
N ARG A 7 7.39 -3.52 11.06
CA ARG A 7 7.82 -4.67 10.25
C ARG A 7 7.22 -4.71 8.85
N TYR A 8 6.00 -4.21 8.67
CA TYR A 8 5.34 -4.13 7.37
C TYR A 8 5.89 -2.98 6.54
N ARG A 9 6.14 -1.81 7.16
CA ARG A 9 6.83 -0.70 6.48
C ARG A 9 8.17 -1.14 5.92
N GLU A 10 8.97 -1.83 6.71
CA GLU A 10 10.28 -2.33 6.30
C GLU A 10 10.19 -3.32 5.14
N ALA A 11 9.23 -4.25 5.17
CA ALA A 11 9.00 -5.22 4.10
C ALA A 11 8.55 -4.54 2.80
N ILE A 12 7.57 -3.61 2.90
CA ILE A 12 7.06 -2.85 1.75
C ILE A 12 8.15 -1.96 1.17
N ALA A 13 8.94 -1.28 2.01
CA ALA A 13 10.03 -0.42 1.55
C ALA A 13 11.07 -1.18 0.71
N LYS A 14 11.42 -2.41 1.10
CA LYS A 14 12.36 -3.26 0.35
C LYS A 14 11.87 -3.59 -1.07
N GLN A 15 10.55 -3.70 -1.28
CA GLN A 15 9.97 -4.07 -2.57
C GLN A 15 9.52 -2.86 -3.40
N VAL A 16 8.81 -1.92 -2.77
CA VAL A 16 8.13 -0.81 -3.44
C VAL A 16 9.03 0.43 -3.54
N HIS A 17 9.75 0.79 -2.48
CA HIS A 17 10.54 2.03 -2.47
C HIS A 17 11.76 1.95 -3.39
N ALA A 18 12.20 0.76 -3.82
CA ALA A 18 13.24 0.60 -4.83
C ALA A 18 12.82 1.11 -6.22
N ILE A 19 11.53 1.04 -6.54
CA ILE A 19 10.98 1.27 -7.89
C ILE A 19 9.95 2.41 -7.96
N CYS A 20 9.51 2.94 -6.82
CA CYS A 20 8.50 4.00 -6.79
C CYS A 20 9.00 5.26 -7.51
N TRP A 21 8.30 5.64 -8.58
CA TRP A 21 8.63 6.82 -9.41
C TRP A 21 8.26 8.15 -8.73
N ASP A 22 7.28 8.14 -7.81
CA ASP A 22 6.87 9.32 -7.00
C ASP A 22 7.89 9.68 -5.89
N ARG A 23 9.11 9.17 -6.03
CA ARG A 23 10.24 9.44 -5.15
C ARG A 23 10.71 10.87 -5.33
N ASN A 24 10.26 11.76 -4.46
CA ASN A 24 11.11 12.87 -4.06
C ASN A 24 12.21 12.32 -3.14
N LEU A 25 13.33 11.90 -3.73
CA LEU A 25 14.51 11.37 -3.04
C LEU A 25 15.46 12.46 -2.54
N ASN A 26 15.08 13.74 -2.61
CA ASN A 26 15.94 14.83 -2.17
C ASN A 26 15.80 15.04 -0.64
N PRO A 27 16.85 14.75 0.16
CA PRO A 27 16.83 14.96 1.62
C PRO A 27 16.70 16.43 2.04
N GLU A 28 16.87 17.39 1.11
CA GLU A 28 16.70 18.83 1.33
C GLU A 28 15.31 19.35 0.93
N SER A 29 14.43 18.47 0.44
CA SER A 29 13.09 18.90 0.03
C SER A 29 12.19 19.14 1.23
N THR A 30 11.57 20.32 1.27
CA THR A 30 10.52 20.68 2.23
C THR A 30 9.16 20.07 1.90
N VAL A 31 9.07 19.24 0.86
CA VAL A 31 7.92 18.37 0.62
C VAL A 31 8.02 17.22 1.61
N ASP A 32 7.46 17.48 2.79
CA ASP A 32 7.41 16.59 3.94
C ASP A 32 6.69 15.27 3.55
N THR A 33 7.50 14.23 3.41
CA THR A 33 7.38 12.93 4.12
C THR A 33 6.21 12.00 3.77
N GLU A 34 6.23 10.84 4.44
CA GLU A 34 5.20 9.81 4.58
C GLU A 34 3.72 10.24 4.41
N ALA A 35 3.37 11.51 4.60
CA ALA A 35 2.05 12.07 4.31
C ALA A 35 1.59 11.93 2.85
N ALA A 36 2.51 11.87 1.87
CA ALA A 36 2.18 11.72 0.44
C ALA A 36 2.08 10.26 -0.03
N CYS A 37 2.74 9.32 0.69
CA CYS A 37 2.70 7.92 0.31
C CYS A 37 1.33 7.33 0.66
N ARG A 38 0.47 7.17 -0.35
CA ARG A 38 -0.86 6.56 -0.15
C ARG A 38 -0.78 5.16 0.46
N ILE A 39 0.32 4.44 0.25
CA ILE A 39 0.56 3.14 0.89
C ILE A 39 0.74 3.32 2.40
N GLU A 40 1.59 4.24 2.83
CA GLU A 40 1.82 4.52 4.27
C GLU A 40 0.54 5.02 4.94
N ARG A 41 -0.15 5.98 4.31
CA ARG A 41 -1.42 6.52 4.81
C ARG A 41 -2.47 5.44 5.06
N PHE A 42 -2.52 4.42 4.22
CA PHE A 42 -3.51 3.34 4.30
C PHE A 42 -2.92 2.03 4.84
N LEU A 43 -1.68 2.02 5.32
CA LEU A 43 -0.98 0.83 5.78
C LEU A 43 -1.77 0.00 6.79
N PRO A 44 -2.45 0.58 7.80
CA PRO A 44 -3.28 -0.20 8.71
C PRO A 44 -4.36 -1.01 7.98
N HIS A 45 -5.04 -0.40 7.01
CA HIS A 45 -6.12 -1.03 6.23
C HIS A 45 -5.56 -2.12 5.31
N LEU A 46 -4.37 -1.91 4.73
CA LEU A 46 -3.72 -2.92 3.89
C LEU A 46 -3.32 -4.14 4.72
N VAL A 47 -2.76 -3.92 5.91
CA VAL A 47 -2.37 -5.03 6.81
C VAL A 47 -3.60 -5.81 7.27
N GLU A 48 -4.67 -5.12 7.67
CA GLU A 48 -5.93 -5.76 8.08
C GLU A 48 -6.56 -6.56 6.93
N ALA A 49 -6.64 -5.99 5.72
CA ALA A 49 -7.19 -6.67 4.55
C ALA A 49 -6.37 -7.92 4.18
N ALA A 50 -5.04 -7.83 4.18
CA ALA A 50 -4.17 -8.96 3.87
C ALA A 50 -4.30 -10.09 4.90
N LYS A 51 -4.40 -9.75 6.19
CA LYS A 51 -4.64 -10.72 7.27
C LYS A 51 -5.99 -11.42 7.13
N MET A 52 -7.02 -10.67 6.79
CA MET A 52 -8.38 -11.20 6.60
C MET A 52 -8.44 -12.18 5.44
N VAL A 53 -7.80 -11.85 4.33
CA VAL A 53 -7.87 -12.61 3.08
C VAL A 53 -6.91 -13.81 3.09
N GLY A 54 -5.70 -13.64 3.64
CA GLY A 54 -4.62 -14.63 3.62
C GLY A 54 -3.79 -14.61 2.33
N PRO A 55 -2.75 -15.46 2.22
CA PRO A 55 -1.82 -15.48 1.08
C PRO A 55 -2.46 -16.05 -0.21
N ASN A 56 -1.83 -15.76 -1.36
CA ASN A 56 -2.22 -16.24 -2.71
C ASN A 56 -3.64 -15.85 -3.20
N LYS A 57 -4.20 -14.78 -2.63
CA LYS A 57 -5.57 -14.32 -2.87
C LYS A 57 -5.61 -12.82 -3.20
N PHE A 58 -4.73 -12.38 -4.09
CA PHE A 58 -4.58 -10.97 -4.43
C PHE A 58 -5.90 -10.31 -4.91
N ALA A 59 -6.72 -11.00 -5.70
CA ALA A 59 -7.99 -10.45 -6.19
C ALA A 59 -9.00 -10.17 -5.06
N GLU A 60 -9.08 -11.05 -4.06
CA GLU A 60 -9.91 -10.83 -2.86
C GLU A 60 -9.38 -9.64 -2.04
N PHE A 61 -8.05 -9.57 -1.87
CA PHE A 61 -7.39 -8.45 -1.20
C PHE A 61 -7.63 -7.11 -1.90
N GLU A 62 -7.48 -7.07 -3.21
CA GLU A 62 -7.72 -5.88 -4.03
C GLU A 62 -9.16 -5.36 -3.85
N ALA A 63 -10.15 -6.25 -3.91
CA ALA A 63 -11.55 -5.89 -3.71
C ALA A 63 -11.79 -5.27 -2.32
N VAL A 64 -11.23 -5.88 -1.27
CA VAL A 64 -11.33 -5.36 0.12
C VAL A 64 -10.70 -3.98 0.22
N VAL A 65 -9.51 -3.78 -0.34
CA VAL A 65 -8.82 -2.48 -0.30
C VAL A 65 -9.59 -1.42 -1.09
N VAL A 66 -10.12 -1.75 -2.26
CA VAL A 66 -10.89 -0.80 -3.07
C VAL A 66 -12.12 -0.30 -2.31
N GLU A 67 -12.79 -1.17 -1.56
CA GLU A 67 -13.98 -0.81 -0.78
C GLU A 67 -13.64 -0.07 0.52
N ALA A 68 -12.57 -0.46 1.21
CA ALA A 68 -12.16 0.17 2.48
C ALA A 68 -11.47 1.54 2.27
N VAL A 69 -10.63 1.65 1.23
CA VAL A 69 -9.71 2.79 1.05
C VAL A 69 -10.24 3.81 0.05
N CYS A 70 -10.70 3.40 -1.12
CA CYS A 70 -10.99 4.38 -2.17
C CYS A 70 -12.10 5.38 -1.84
N PRO A 71 -13.16 5.05 -1.06
CA PRO A 71 -14.15 6.04 -0.64
C PRO A 71 -13.59 7.17 0.23
N SER A 72 -12.59 6.87 1.08
CA SER A 72 -11.95 7.85 1.97
C SER A 72 -10.74 8.55 1.36
N CYS A 73 -10.33 8.12 0.16
CA CYS A 73 -9.16 8.63 -0.54
C CYS A 73 -9.40 9.98 -1.25
N GLY A 74 -10.67 10.36 -1.49
CA GLY A 74 -11.03 11.61 -2.17
C GLY A 74 -10.72 11.66 -3.67
N GLY A 75 -10.33 10.53 -4.28
CA GLY A 75 -10.04 10.42 -5.72
C GLY A 75 -11.23 9.97 -6.57
N ARG A 76 -12.34 9.58 -5.95
CA ARG A 76 -13.58 9.21 -6.65
C ARG A 76 -14.41 10.47 -6.91
N ASP A 77 -14.95 10.60 -8.11
CA ASP A 77 -15.90 11.66 -8.47
C ASP A 77 -17.33 11.35 -7.96
N ALA A 78 -18.30 12.20 -8.32
CA ALA A 78 -19.70 12.03 -7.95
C ALA A 78 -20.35 10.75 -8.51
N HIS A 79 -19.74 10.12 -9.51
CA HIS A 79 -20.19 8.85 -10.10
C HIS A 79 -19.42 7.64 -9.53
N GLY A 80 -18.52 7.86 -8.58
CA GLY A 80 -17.70 6.81 -7.97
C GLY A 80 -16.46 6.44 -8.79
N VAL A 81 -16.16 7.17 -9.87
CA VAL A 81 -15.05 6.88 -10.78
C VAL A 81 -13.77 7.53 -10.27
N CYS A 82 -12.66 6.78 -10.27
CA CYS A 82 -11.33 7.28 -9.89
C CYS A 82 -10.45 7.41 -11.13
N GLN A 83 -10.32 8.62 -11.66
CA GLN A 83 -9.59 8.88 -12.91
C GLN A 83 -8.12 8.45 -12.84
N THR A 84 -7.46 8.64 -11.71
CA THR A 84 -6.06 8.19 -11.52
C THR A 84 -5.95 6.67 -11.49
N ARG A 85 -6.99 5.94 -11.08
CA ARG A 85 -6.99 4.48 -11.18
C ARG A 85 -7.18 4.04 -12.63
N GLU A 86 -8.10 4.66 -13.37
CA GLU A 86 -8.34 4.36 -14.79
C GLU A 86 -7.12 4.66 -15.67
N ALA A 87 -6.40 5.74 -15.37
CA ALA A 87 -5.14 6.09 -16.04
C ALA A 87 -3.92 5.28 -15.54
N ALA A 88 -4.11 4.34 -14.62
CA ALA A 88 -3.04 3.60 -13.94
C ALA A 88 -2.00 4.47 -13.22
N GLU A 89 -2.37 5.70 -12.83
CA GLU A 89 -1.56 6.71 -12.12
C GLU A 89 -1.73 6.67 -10.59
N CYS A 90 -2.69 5.93 -10.07
CA CYS A 90 -2.88 5.77 -8.64
C CYS A 90 -1.72 4.98 -8.02
N CYS A 91 -0.84 5.65 -7.27
CA CYS A 91 0.35 5.03 -6.67
C CYS A 91 0.00 3.84 -5.78
N LEU A 92 -1.05 3.97 -4.95
CA LEU A 92 -1.51 2.87 -4.10
C LEU A 92 -1.91 1.64 -4.94
N TYR A 93 -2.71 1.86 -5.98
CA TYR A 93 -3.22 0.78 -6.83
C TYR A 93 -2.10 0.13 -7.64
N ARG A 94 -1.20 0.94 -8.22
CA ARG A 94 -0.06 0.49 -9.02
C ARG A 94 0.87 -0.44 -8.24
N TYR A 95 1.13 -0.15 -6.96
CA TYR A 95 2.02 -0.95 -6.12
C TYR A 95 1.28 -1.91 -5.18
N LEU A 96 -0.04 -2.03 -5.32
CA LEU A 96 -0.88 -2.88 -4.47
C LEU A 96 -0.43 -4.36 -4.47
N PRO A 97 -0.03 -4.96 -5.61
CA PRO A 97 0.50 -6.34 -5.63
C PRO A 97 1.74 -6.52 -4.77
N LEU A 98 2.71 -5.60 -4.88
CA LEU A 98 3.95 -5.66 -4.11
C LEU A 98 3.71 -5.41 -2.61
N ALA A 99 2.82 -4.48 -2.28
CA ALA A 99 2.43 -4.27 -0.90
C ALA A 99 1.79 -5.53 -0.30
N TYR A 100 0.91 -6.21 -1.05
CA TYR A 100 0.29 -7.45 -0.64
C TYR A 100 1.31 -8.58 -0.41
N GLU A 101 2.22 -8.79 -1.35
CA GLU A 101 3.29 -9.80 -1.24
C GLU A 101 4.18 -9.54 -0.03
N ALA A 102 4.61 -8.29 0.17
CA ALA A 102 5.39 -7.89 1.33
C ALA A 102 4.67 -8.17 2.65
N ILE A 103 3.38 -7.81 2.76
CA ILE A 103 2.59 -8.02 3.97
C ILE A 103 2.40 -9.52 4.24
N CYS A 104 2.03 -10.30 3.23
CA CYS A 104 1.85 -11.75 3.38
C CYS A 104 3.16 -12.46 3.74
N GLY A 105 4.30 -11.98 3.22
CA GLY A 105 5.62 -12.50 3.56
C GLY A 105 5.96 -12.28 5.04
N VAL A 106 5.55 -11.16 5.63
CA VAL A 106 5.70 -10.92 7.08
C VAL A 106 4.82 -11.87 7.89
N GLU A 107 3.58 -12.11 7.47
CA GLU A 107 2.65 -12.99 8.19
C GLU A 107 3.03 -14.47 8.12
N SER A 108 3.69 -14.88 7.03
CA SER A 108 4.12 -16.27 6.83
C SER A 108 5.39 -16.62 7.63
N GLY A 109 6.01 -15.64 8.31
CA GLY A 109 7.34 -15.78 8.91
C GLY A 109 8.43 -16.00 7.86
N PRO A 110 9.71 -16.13 8.26
CA PRO A 110 10.71 -16.66 7.33
C PRO A 110 10.26 -18.06 6.93
N ALA A 111 9.76 -18.20 5.70
CA ALA A 111 9.76 -19.49 5.04
C ALA A 111 11.20 -19.98 5.12
N GLY A 112 11.41 -21.08 5.86
CA GLY A 112 12.72 -21.53 6.26
C GLY A 112 13.70 -21.54 5.10
N LEU A 113 14.84 -20.88 5.31
CA LEU A 113 16.12 -21.23 4.73
C LEU A 113 17.22 -20.88 5.73
#